data_AF-A0A1Y3YZI6-F1
#
_entry.id   AF-A0A1Y3YZI6-F1
#
_cell.length_a   1.000
_cell.length_b   1.000
_cell.length_c   1.000
_cell.angle_alpha   90.00
_cell.angle_beta   90.00
_cell.angle_gamma   90.00
#
_symmetry.space_group_name_H-M   'P 1'
#
loop_
_entity.id
_entity.type
_entity.pdbx_description
1 polymer ?
#
loop_
_entity_poly.entity_id
_entity_poly.type
_entity_poly.pdbx_seq_one_letter_code
_entity_poly.pdbx_strand_id
1 'polypeptide(L)'
;MSENNKIGTYGFVAEPFHVDFTGRLTMGVLGNHLLNCAGFHATERGFGIATLNEDNYTWVLSRLAIELDEMPYQYEDFSIQTWVENVYRLFTDRNFAIINKDGKKIGYARSVWAMISLNTRKPADLLALHGGSIVDYVCDEPCPIEKPSRIKVTSMEPASSLNARYSDIDINGHVNSIRYIEHILDLFPIELYKESRIRRFEMAYVAESYYDDELTFYKDYVGDGTYDVEVRKNGNEVVCRSKVIFVGK
;
A
#
# COMPACT_ATOMS: atom_id res chain seq x y z
N MET A 1 17.65 7.79 -21.78
CA MET A 1 17.26 8.71 -20.68
C MET A 1 18.17 8.44 -19.50
N SER A 2 18.67 9.45 -18.80
CA SER A 2 19.40 9.26 -17.53
C SER A 2 18.47 8.64 -16.48
N GLU A 3 18.99 7.81 -15.57
CA GLU A 3 18.21 7.19 -14.49
C GLU A 3 17.38 8.22 -13.70
N ASN A 4 17.90 9.43 -13.48
CA ASN A 4 17.16 10.53 -12.82
C ASN A 4 15.83 10.92 -13.50
N ASN A 5 15.63 10.63 -14.80
CA ASN A 5 14.36 10.93 -15.48
C ASN A 5 13.28 9.85 -15.24
N LYS A 6 13.66 8.69 -14.71
CA LYS A 6 12.77 7.55 -14.45
C LYS A 6 12.18 7.55 -13.03
N ILE A 7 12.67 8.43 -12.17
CA ILE A 7 12.22 8.57 -10.78
C ILE A 7 11.32 9.81 -10.69
N GLY A 8 10.11 9.65 -10.15
CA GLY A 8 9.26 10.77 -9.75
C GLY A 8 9.54 11.14 -8.30
N THR A 9 9.61 12.44 -7.98
CA THR A 9 9.80 12.95 -6.61
C THR A 9 8.67 13.92 -6.26
N TYR A 10 7.98 13.68 -5.15
CA TYR A 10 6.80 14.44 -4.74
C TYR A 10 6.97 14.90 -3.29
N GLY A 11 6.80 16.20 -3.04
CA GLY A 11 6.94 16.81 -1.71
C GLY A 11 5.61 16.92 -0.97
N PHE A 12 5.65 16.77 0.35
CA PHE A 12 4.51 16.79 1.26
C PHE A 12 4.88 17.42 2.60
N VAL A 13 3.86 17.79 3.37
CA VAL A 13 3.97 18.21 4.78
C VAL A 13 3.14 17.27 5.64
N ALA A 14 3.66 16.85 6.79
CA ALA A 14 2.89 16.04 7.75
C ALA A 14 1.87 16.91 8.50
N GLU A 15 0.65 17.02 7.95
CA GLU A 15 -0.40 17.87 8.51
C GLU A 15 -0.96 17.36 9.86
N PRO A 16 -1.50 18.25 10.73
CA PRO A 16 -1.96 17.88 12.07
C PRO A 16 -3.03 16.79 12.13
N PHE A 17 -3.92 16.72 11.15
CA PHE A 17 -4.97 15.68 11.11
C PHE A 17 -4.52 14.38 10.44
N HIS A 18 -3.26 14.34 10.00
CA HIS A 18 -2.66 13.17 9.36
C HIS A 18 -1.64 12.46 10.26
N VAL A 19 -1.45 12.94 11.49
CA VAL A 19 -0.56 12.32 12.48
C VAL A 19 -1.35 11.62 13.60
N ASP A 20 -0.74 10.62 14.21
CA ASP A 20 -1.26 9.94 15.39
C ASP A 20 -1.02 10.77 16.67
N PHE A 21 -1.43 10.21 17.82
CA PHE A 21 -1.27 10.86 19.14
C PHE A 21 0.20 11.08 19.55
N THR A 22 1.17 10.50 18.85
CA THR A 22 2.60 10.69 19.05
C THR A 22 3.18 11.76 18.12
N GLY A 23 2.36 12.39 17.28
CA GLY A 23 2.76 13.40 16.31
C GLY A 23 3.43 12.83 15.07
N ARG A 24 3.32 11.51 14.83
CA ARG A 24 3.91 10.84 13.66
C ARG A 24 2.86 10.56 12.59
N LEU A 25 3.21 10.73 11.32
CA LEU A 25 2.30 10.48 10.19
C LEU A 25 1.68 9.08 10.29
N THR A 26 0.36 8.95 10.10
CA THR A 26 -0.28 7.64 10.18
C THR A 26 0.09 6.77 8.98
N MET A 27 0.14 5.45 9.18
CA MET A 27 0.43 4.50 8.10
C MET A 27 -0.62 4.58 6.98
N GLY A 28 -1.88 4.84 7.31
CA GLY A 28 -2.95 5.05 6.34
C GLY A 28 -2.65 6.25 5.43
N VAL A 29 -2.27 7.39 6.01
CA VAL A 29 -1.90 8.58 5.22
C VAL A 29 -0.63 8.36 4.42
N LEU A 30 0.40 7.73 4.99
CA LEU A 30 1.60 7.37 4.22
C LEU A 30 1.25 6.46 3.03
N GLY A 31 0.43 5.42 3.26
CA GLY A 31 -0.10 4.54 2.21
C GLY A 31 -0.80 5.34 1.12
N ASN A 32 -1.67 6.28 1.49
CA ASN A 32 -2.36 7.16 0.54
C ASN A 32 -1.37 7.97 -0.30
N HIS A 33 -0.35 8.58 0.31
CA HIS A 33 0.67 9.32 -0.44
C HIS A 33 1.45 8.41 -1.40
N LEU A 34 1.83 7.20 -0.98
CA LEU A 34 2.54 6.24 -1.84
C LEU A 34 1.70 5.88 -3.08
N LEU A 35 0.41 5.55 -2.90
CA LEU A 35 -0.47 5.19 -4.01
C LEU A 35 -0.75 6.38 -4.95
N ASN A 36 -0.90 7.58 -4.40
CA ASN A 36 -1.05 8.80 -5.21
C ASN A 36 0.22 9.10 -6.03
N CYS A 37 1.41 8.99 -5.42
CA CYS A 37 2.68 9.16 -6.13
C CYS A 37 2.83 8.15 -7.28
N ALA A 38 2.41 6.90 -7.07
CA ALA A 38 2.38 5.89 -8.13
C ALA A 38 1.48 6.32 -9.30
N GLY A 39 0.29 6.85 -8.99
CA GLY A 39 -0.66 7.36 -9.97
C GLY A 39 -0.15 8.58 -10.73
N PHE A 40 0.44 9.56 -10.05
CA PHE A 40 1.05 10.74 -10.67
C PHE A 40 2.18 10.34 -11.62
N HIS A 41 3.11 9.53 -11.13
CA HIS A 41 4.24 9.05 -11.91
C HIS A 41 3.80 8.31 -13.19
N ALA A 42 2.77 7.47 -13.08
CA ALA A 42 2.24 6.73 -14.22
C ALA A 42 1.51 7.65 -15.22
N THR A 43 0.73 8.60 -14.72
CA THR A 43 -0.01 9.56 -15.56
C THR A 43 0.94 10.46 -16.34
N GLU A 44 1.96 11.02 -15.68
CA GLU A 44 2.99 11.88 -16.30
C GLU A 44 3.74 11.19 -17.46
N ARG A 45 3.72 9.86 -17.50
CA ARG A 45 4.49 9.03 -18.44
C ARG A 45 3.62 8.22 -19.40
N GLY A 46 2.31 8.46 -19.38
CA GLY A 46 1.37 7.87 -20.35
C GLY A 46 0.99 6.41 -20.10
N PHE A 47 1.11 5.92 -18.86
CA PHE A 47 0.65 4.57 -18.47
C PHE A 47 -0.18 4.60 -17.18
N GLY A 48 -0.80 5.75 -16.89
CA GLY A 48 -1.74 5.93 -15.78
C GLY A 48 -3.09 5.28 -16.04
N ILE A 49 -3.95 5.27 -15.02
CA ILE A 49 -5.29 4.65 -15.07
C ILE A 49 -6.14 5.27 -16.18
N ALA A 50 -6.10 6.59 -16.36
CA ALA A 50 -6.90 7.25 -17.40
C ALA A 50 -6.55 6.73 -18.81
N THR A 51 -5.26 6.63 -19.13
CA THR A 51 -4.79 6.10 -20.42
C THR A 51 -5.20 4.63 -20.60
N LEU A 52 -5.07 3.81 -19.56
CA LEU A 52 -5.46 2.39 -19.65
C LEU A 52 -6.97 2.19 -19.78
N ASN A 53 -7.78 3.05 -19.14
CA ASN A 53 -9.23 2.97 -19.21
C ASN A 53 -9.74 3.22 -20.65
N GLU A 54 -9.04 4.04 -21.44
CA GLU A 54 -9.35 4.25 -22.87
C GLU A 54 -9.28 2.93 -23.66
N ASP A 55 -8.37 2.03 -23.28
CA ASP A 55 -8.22 0.69 -23.84
C ASP A 55 -8.94 -0.40 -23.03
N ASN A 56 -9.81 0.00 -22.10
CA ASN A 56 -10.63 -0.89 -21.27
C ASN A 56 -9.83 -1.79 -20.30
N TYR A 57 -8.71 -1.26 -19.79
CA TYR A 57 -7.88 -1.85 -18.75
C TYR A 57 -7.78 -0.94 -17.53
N THR A 58 -7.44 -1.50 -16.37
CA THR A 58 -7.14 -0.72 -15.17
C THR A 58 -6.07 -1.39 -14.31
N TRP A 59 -5.46 -0.60 -13.42
CA TRP A 59 -4.52 -1.06 -12.42
C TRP A 59 -5.23 -1.51 -11.15
N VAL A 60 -4.82 -2.65 -10.60
CA VAL A 60 -5.23 -3.10 -9.26
C VAL A 60 -4.00 -3.38 -8.40
N LEU A 61 -4.02 -2.83 -7.18
CA LEU A 61 -2.98 -3.05 -6.18
C LEU A 61 -3.13 -4.46 -5.62
N SER A 62 -2.12 -5.31 -5.78
CA SER A 62 -2.12 -6.67 -5.23
C SER A 62 -1.39 -6.75 -3.90
N ARG A 63 -0.22 -6.12 -3.79
CA ARG A 63 0.60 -6.13 -2.57
C ARG A 63 1.23 -4.79 -2.30
N LEU A 64 1.42 -4.49 -1.02
CA LEU A 64 2.18 -3.34 -0.53
C LEU A 64 3.00 -3.79 0.68
N ALA A 65 4.29 -3.48 0.71
CA ALA A 65 5.14 -3.62 1.90
C ALA A 65 5.83 -2.28 2.15
N ILE A 66 5.79 -1.81 3.39
CA ILE A 66 6.39 -0.56 3.83
C ILE A 66 7.33 -0.89 4.98
N GLU A 67 8.56 -0.40 4.93
CA GLU A 67 9.54 -0.53 6.00
C GLU A 67 10.13 0.83 6.34
N LEU A 68 10.08 1.22 7.61
CA LEU A 68 10.45 2.56 8.07
C LEU A 68 11.45 2.49 9.23
N ASP A 69 12.52 3.25 9.13
CA ASP A 69 13.39 3.55 10.26
C ASP A 69 12.70 4.56 11.17
N GLU A 70 12.10 5.59 10.57
CA GLU A 70 11.37 6.66 11.25
C GLU A 70 10.17 7.10 10.41
N MET A 71 9.18 7.71 11.06
CA MET A 71 7.99 8.27 10.42
C MET A 71 8.05 9.81 10.48
N PRO A 72 7.64 10.55 9.42
CA PRO A 72 7.62 12.02 9.45
C PRO A 72 6.85 12.56 10.66
N TYR A 73 7.39 13.59 11.31
CA TYR A 73 6.74 14.24 12.45
C TYR A 73 5.87 15.43 11.98
N GLN A 74 4.86 15.78 12.78
CA GLN A 74 3.94 16.86 12.49
C GLN A 74 4.66 18.16 12.08
N TYR A 75 4.17 18.78 11.00
CA TYR A 75 4.70 19.96 10.33
C TYR A 75 6.07 19.82 9.67
N GLU A 76 6.66 18.62 9.66
CA GLU A 76 7.88 18.39 8.90
C GLU A 76 7.57 18.18 7.42
N ASP A 77 8.43 18.76 6.58
CA ASP A 77 8.50 18.41 5.17
C ASP A 77 9.05 16.99 5.01
N PHE A 78 8.50 16.28 4.04
CA PHE A 78 9.07 15.02 3.57
C PHE A 78 8.79 14.88 2.07
N SER A 79 9.48 13.96 1.42
CA SER A 79 9.21 13.63 0.02
C SER A 79 9.18 12.13 -0.21
N ILE A 80 8.47 11.74 -1.28
CA ILE A 80 8.40 10.37 -1.75
C ILE A 80 9.00 10.32 -3.14
N GLN A 81 10.00 9.45 -3.30
CA GLN A 81 10.47 9.01 -4.60
C GLN A 81 9.75 7.73 -5.00
N THR A 82 9.42 7.57 -6.29
CA THR A 82 8.88 6.32 -6.83
C THR A 82 9.43 6.02 -8.22
N TRP A 83 9.59 4.74 -8.50
CA TRP A 83 10.07 4.23 -9.79
C TRP A 83 9.51 2.83 -10.06
N VAL A 84 9.52 2.42 -11.33
CA VAL A 84 9.18 1.06 -11.76
C VAL A 84 10.45 0.21 -11.68
N GLU A 85 10.42 -0.88 -10.92
CA GLU A 85 11.57 -1.79 -10.78
C GLU A 85 11.51 -2.90 -11.83
N ASN A 86 10.34 -3.51 -12.03
CA ASN A 86 10.18 -4.61 -12.97
C ASN A 86 8.82 -4.53 -13.67
N VAL A 87 8.80 -4.88 -14.95
CA VAL A 87 7.57 -5.12 -15.71
C VAL A 87 7.58 -6.58 -16.12
N TYR A 88 6.70 -7.37 -15.51
CA TYR A 88 6.43 -8.74 -15.94
C TYR A 88 5.21 -8.76 -16.86
N ARG A 89 4.90 -9.94 -17.40
CA ARG A 89 3.74 -10.14 -18.27
C ARG A 89 2.42 -9.70 -17.63
N LEU A 90 2.20 -10.04 -16.36
CA LEU A 90 0.92 -9.82 -15.66
C LEU A 90 1.02 -8.85 -14.48
N PHE A 91 2.24 -8.55 -14.03
CA PHE A 91 2.48 -7.75 -12.84
C PHE A 91 3.56 -6.70 -13.09
N THR A 92 3.50 -5.61 -12.34
CA THR A 92 4.56 -4.60 -12.26
C THR A 92 4.99 -4.43 -10.82
N ASP A 93 6.31 -4.44 -10.59
CA ASP A 93 6.90 -4.07 -9.30
C ASP A 93 7.20 -2.57 -9.33
N ARG A 94 6.66 -1.83 -8.35
CA ARG A 94 6.93 -0.41 -8.15
C ARG A 94 7.48 -0.19 -6.74
N ASN A 95 8.56 0.57 -6.67
CA ASN A 95 9.26 0.86 -5.44
C ASN A 95 9.10 2.32 -5.04
N PHE A 96 9.40 2.59 -3.77
CA PHE A 96 9.37 3.92 -3.19
C PHE A 96 10.51 4.11 -2.19
N ALA A 97 10.97 5.35 -2.05
CA ALA A 97 11.78 5.80 -0.93
C ALA A 97 11.11 7.00 -0.26
N ILE A 98 11.07 6.98 1.07
CA ILE A 98 10.55 8.07 1.90
C ILE A 98 11.75 8.86 2.41
N ILE A 99 11.77 10.16 2.14
CA ILE A 99 12.90 11.05 2.43
C ILE A 99 12.42 12.15 3.39
N ASN A 100 13.12 12.33 4.50
CA ASN A 100 12.78 13.36 5.49
C ASN A 100 13.21 14.77 5.03
N LYS A 101 12.88 15.78 5.83
CA LYS A 101 13.27 17.19 5.62
C LYS A 101 14.77 17.43 5.43
N ASP A 102 15.62 16.56 5.98
CA ASP A 102 17.09 16.68 5.90
C ASP A 102 17.66 15.97 4.66
N GLY A 103 16.81 15.39 3.81
CA GLY A 103 17.22 14.63 2.63
C GLY A 103 17.65 13.19 2.92
N LYS A 104 17.45 12.68 4.15
CA LYS A 104 17.77 11.30 4.54
C LYS A 104 16.62 10.37 4.15
N LYS A 105 16.94 9.25 3.49
CA LYS A 105 16.00 8.14 3.29
C LYS A 105 15.69 7.49 4.64
N ILE A 106 14.44 7.58 5.08
CA ILE A 106 13.94 7.09 6.38
C ILE A 106 13.05 5.84 6.23
N GLY A 107 12.83 5.39 5.00
CA GLY A 107 12.14 4.14 4.73
C GLY A 107 11.94 3.89 3.25
N TYR A 108 11.40 2.72 2.97
CA TYR A 108 11.12 2.27 1.61
C TYR A 108 9.77 1.56 1.55
N ALA A 109 9.23 1.45 0.35
CA ALA A 109 8.10 0.58 0.09
C ALA A 109 8.27 -0.18 -1.23
N ARG A 110 7.64 -1.35 -1.30
CA ARG A 110 7.51 -2.19 -2.48
C ARG A 110 6.03 -2.46 -2.72
N SER A 111 5.57 -2.29 -3.94
CA SER A 111 4.20 -2.56 -4.35
C SER A 111 4.15 -3.41 -5.60
N VAL A 112 3.14 -4.28 -5.67
CA VAL A 112 2.89 -5.17 -6.80
C VAL A 112 1.53 -4.84 -7.38
N TRP A 113 1.50 -4.55 -8.66
CA TRP A 113 0.29 -4.15 -9.39
C TRP A 113 -0.02 -5.16 -10.48
N ALA A 114 -1.28 -5.51 -10.64
CA ALA A 114 -1.76 -6.24 -11.82
C ALA A 114 -2.56 -5.30 -12.70
N MET A 115 -2.45 -5.49 -14.01
CA MET A 115 -3.36 -4.85 -14.95
C MET A 115 -4.45 -5.84 -15.33
N ILE A 116 -5.70 -5.41 -15.28
CA ILE A 116 -6.85 -6.26 -15.56
C ILE A 116 -7.80 -5.60 -16.55
N SER A 117 -8.42 -6.41 -17.40
CA SER A 117 -9.49 -5.94 -18.29
C SER A 117 -10.73 -5.56 -17.48
N LEU A 118 -11.31 -4.40 -17.77
CA LEU A 118 -12.55 -3.95 -17.13
C LEU A 118 -13.75 -4.83 -17.51
N ASN A 119 -13.79 -5.34 -18.74
CA ASN A 119 -14.88 -6.23 -19.19
C ASN A 119 -14.82 -7.63 -18.55
N THR A 120 -13.63 -8.24 -18.53
CA THR A 120 -13.51 -9.67 -18.18
C THR A 120 -13.00 -9.92 -16.77
N ARG A 121 -12.48 -8.88 -16.11
CA ARG A 121 -11.78 -8.95 -14.81
C ARG A 121 -10.58 -9.90 -14.81
N LYS A 122 -10.05 -10.26 -15.98
CA LYS A 122 -8.87 -11.12 -16.13
C LYS A 122 -7.58 -10.31 -16.27
N PRO A 123 -6.44 -10.85 -15.82
CA PRO A 123 -5.12 -10.25 -16.06
C PRO A 123 -4.85 -10.00 -17.54
N ALA A 124 -4.24 -8.85 -17.83
CA ALA A 124 -3.87 -8.41 -19.17
C ALA A 124 -2.36 -8.53 -19.40
N ASP A 125 -1.96 -8.68 -20.67
CA ASP A 125 -0.56 -8.77 -21.05
C ASP A 125 0.06 -7.36 -21.17
N LEU A 126 0.86 -6.99 -20.17
CA LEU A 126 1.49 -5.67 -20.07
C LEU A 126 2.42 -5.35 -21.23
N LEU A 127 3.11 -6.37 -21.78
CA LEU A 127 4.10 -6.18 -22.82
C LEU A 127 3.46 -5.97 -24.20
N ALA A 128 2.19 -6.33 -24.35
CA ALA A 128 1.43 -6.13 -25.59
C ALA A 128 0.75 -4.75 -25.66
N LEU A 129 0.66 -4.01 -24.55
CA LEU A 129 -0.06 -2.74 -24.45
C LEU A 129 0.85 -1.53 -24.67
N HIS A 130 0.33 -0.53 -25.39
CA HIS A 130 1.01 0.72 -25.76
C HIS A 130 2.46 0.55 -26.29
N GLY A 131 2.73 -0.55 -27.00
CA GLY A 131 4.07 -0.83 -27.53
C GLY A 131 5.14 -1.11 -26.46
N GLY A 132 4.75 -1.39 -25.21
CA GLY A 132 5.68 -1.69 -24.13
C GLY A 132 6.36 -0.46 -23.51
N SER A 133 5.83 0.75 -23.68
CA SER A 133 6.43 2.02 -23.22
C SER A 133 6.74 2.07 -21.72
N ILE A 134 6.01 1.32 -20.89
CA ILE A 134 6.30 1.20 -19.45
C ILE A 134 7.70 0.62 -19.18
N VAL A 135 8.21 -0.23 -20.09
CA VAL A 135 9.55 -0.85 -19.99
C VAL A 135 10.64 0.22 -20.09
N ASP A 136 10.42 1.32 -20.81
CA ASP A 136 11.38 2.42 -20.93
C ASP A 136 11.63 3.14 -19.60
N TYR A 137 10.74 2.96 -18.62
CA TYR A 137 10.80 3.56 -17.28
C TYR A 137 11.25 2.59 -16.19
N VAL A 138 11.68 1.38 -16.55
CA VAL A 138 12.34 0.45 -15.62
C VAL A 138 13.64 1.08 -15.13
N CYS A 139 13.80 1.14 -13.81
CA CYS A 139 14.87 1.84 -13.12
C CYS A 139 15.56 0.93 -12.10
N ASP A 140 16.89 0.99 -12.07
CA ASP A 140 17.75 0.16 -11.20
C ASP A 140 18.00 0.79 -9.82
N GLU A 141 17.26 1.84 -9.44
CA GLU A 141 17.40 2.48 -8.13
C GLU A 141 17.14 1.46 -7.00
N PRO A 142 18.07 1.31 -6.04
CA PRO A 142 17.95 0.31 -4.99
C PRO A 142 16.75 0.54 -4.06
N CYS A 143 16.04 -0.54 -3.75
CA CYS A 143 15.04 -0.59 -2.69
C CYS A 143 15.44 -1.69 -1.69
N PRO A 144 16.24 -1.37 -0.66
CA PRO A 144 16.91 -2.33 0.21
C PRO A 144 16.00 -2.88 1.33
N ILE A 145 14.80 -3.33 0.95
CA ILE A 145 13.87 -4.03 1.84
C ILE A 145 13.41 -5.32 1.19
N GLU A 146 13.04 -6.31 2.00
CA GLU A 146 12.54 -7.59 1.49
C GLU A 146 11.24 -7.40 0.71
N LYS A 147 11.05 -8.20 -0.35
CA LYS A 147 9.79 -8.26 -1.10
C LYS A 147 8.62 -8.67 -0.19
N PRO A 148 7.38 -8.25 -0.49
CA PRO A 148 6.21 -8.69 0.28
C PRO A 148 6.13 -10.21 0.35
N SER A 149 5.83 -10.72 1.55
CA SER A 149 5.87 -12.15 1.86
C SER A 149 4.48 -12.79 1.81
N ARG A 150 4.42 -14.12 1.90
CA ARG A 150 3.15 -14.82 2.11
C ARG A 150 2.73 -14.65 3.56
N ILE A 151 1.50 -14.19 3.78
CA ILE A 151 0.88 -13.99 5.09
C ILE A 151 -0.07 -15.15 5.34
N LYS A 152 -0.01 -15.78 6.52
CA LYS A 152 -0.85 -16.93 6.86
C LYS A 152 -1.41 -16.73 8.27
N VAL A 153 -2.73 -16.63 8.36
CA VAL A 153 -3.46 -16.61 9.62
C VAL A 153 -4.10 -17.97 9.85
N THR A 154 -4.01 -18.44 11.08
CA THR A 154 -4.50 -19.73 11.57
C THR A 154 -5.57 -19.58 12.64
N SER A 155 -5.63 -18.44 13.36
CA SER A 155 -6.73 -18.15 14.27
C SER A 155 -8.08 -18.18 13.56
N MET A 156 -9.04 -18.78 14.25
CA MET A 156 -10.45 -18.83 13.87
C MET A 156 -11.33 -18.03 14.84
N GLU A 157 -10.74 -17.40 15.86
CA GLU A 157 -11.46 -16.52 16.79
C GLU A 157 -11.38 -15.08 16.27
N PRO A 158 -12.52 -14.42 16.03
CA PRO A 158 -12.54 -13.01 15.64
C PRO A 158 -11.90 -12.12 16.70
N ALA A 159 -10.92 -11.32 16.29
CA ALA A 159 -10.36 -10.25 17.11
C ALA A 159 -11.28 -9.02 17.15
N SER A 160 -12.02 -8.76 16.07
CA SER A 160 -13.00 -7.68 15.95
C SER A 160 -13.92 -7.92 14.74
N SER A 161 -15.02 -7.16 14.66
CA SER A 161 -15.79 -7.00 13.43
C SER A 161 -16.34 -5.57 13.28
N LEU A 162 -16.55 -5.15 12.04
CA LEU A 162 -17.24 -3.90 11.71
C LEU A 162 -17.95 -4.05 10.37
N ASN A 163 -18.98 -3.25 10.13
CA ASN A 163 -19.58 -3.14 8.80
C ASN A 163 -18.93 -2.00 8.03
N ALA A 164 -18.64 -2.21 6.75
CA ALA A 164 -18.20 -1.14 5.86
C ALA A 164 -19.27 -0.04 5.78
N ARG A 165 -18.86 1.21 5.98
CA ARG A 165 -19.72 2.40 6.01
C ARG A 165 -19.38 3.36 4.87
N TYR A 166 -20.16 4.43 4.77
CA TYR A 166 -20.02 5.45 3.73
C TYR A 166 -18.58 5.95 3.54
N SER A 167 -17.87 6.23 4.64
CA SER A 167 -16.49 6.73 4.62
C SER A 167 -15.47 5.72 4.11
N ASP A 168 -15.83 4.44 4.04
CA ASP A 168 -14.95 3.38 3.57
C ASP A 168 -14.93 3.27 2.05
N ILE A 169 -15.96 3.78 1.37
CA ILE A 169 -16.23 3.50 -0.03
C ILE A 169 -15.55 4.52 -0.95
N ASP A 170 -14.81 4.02 -1.94
CA ASP A 170 -14.16 4.82 -2.97
C ASP A 170 -15.09 5.11 -4.17
N ILE A 171 -14.56 5.80 -5.18
CA ILE A 171 -15.30 6.14 -6.41
C ILE A 171 -15.76 4.90 -7.20
N ASN A 172 -15.11 3.75 -7.01
CA ASN A 172 -15.46 2.50 -7.67
C ASN A 172 -16.57 1.74 -6.94
N GLY A 173 -16.99 2.22 -5.76
CA GLY A 173 -18.02 1.58 -4.96
C GLY A 173 -17.50 0.47 -4.03
N HIS A 174 -16.18 0.36 -3.87
CA HIS A 174 -15.54 -0.64 -3.03
C HIS A 174 -14.88 -0.02 -1.80
N VAL A 175 -14.64 -0.83 -0.77
CA VAL A 175 -13.83 -0.41 0.37
C VAL A 175 -12.42 -0.04 -0.10
N ASN A 176 -12.01 1.18 0.18
CA ASN A 176 -10.74 1.75 -0.25
C ASN A 176 -9.55 0.99 0.38
N SER A 177 -8.49 0.79 -0.40
CA SER A 177 -7.26 0.10 0.05
C SER A 177 -6.68 0.65 1.35
N ILE A 178 -6.79 1.97 1.58
CA ILE A 178 -6.30 2.67 2.77
C ILE A 178 -7.18 2.40 4.00
N ARG A 179 -8.48 2.20 3.81
CA ARG A 179 -9.41 1.95 4.91
C ARG A 179 -9.15 0.61 5.58
N TYR A 180 -8.76 -0.41 4.82
CA TYR A 180 -8.28 -1.66 5.41
C TYR A 180 -7.03 -1.44 6.29
N ILE A 181 -6.13 -0.54 5.93
CA ILE A 181 -4.93 -0.23 6.74
C ILE A 181 -5.37 0.33 8.09
N GLU A 182 -6.24 1.34 8.08
CA GLU A 182 -6.76 1.99 9.29
C GLU A 182 -7.46 0.96 10.20
N HIS A 183 -8.43 0.22 9.66
CA HIS A 183 -9.18 -0.78 10.43
C HIS A 183 -8.31 -1.88 11.03
N ILE A 184 -7.25 -2.30 10.33
CA ILE A 184 -6.29 -3.30 10.83
C ILE A 184 -5.44 -2.72 11.97
N LEU A 185 -5.04 -1.45 11.87
CA LEU A 185 -4.22 -0.81 12.89
C LEU A 185 -5.00 -0.52 14.18
N ASP A 186 -6.32 -0.34 14.09
CA ASP A 186 -7.20 -0.20 15.26
C ASP A 186 -7.36 -1.50 16.07
N LEU A 187 -6.89 -2.65 15.56
CA LEU A 187 -6.86 -3.92 16.30
C LEU A 187 -5.83 -3.97 17.42
N PHE A 188 -4.90 -3.02 17.47
CA PHE A 188 -3.80 -3.01 18.42
C PHE A 188 -4.06 -2.02 19.57
N PRO A 189 -3.78 -2.41 20.83
CA PRO A 189 -4.03 -1.54 21.97
C PRO A 189 -3.12 -0.31 21.95
N ILE A 190 -3.63 0.80 22.49
CA ILE A 190 -2.90 2.08 22.51
C ILE A 190 -1.57 1.97 23.28
N GLU A 191 -1.48 1.08 24.27
CA GLU A 191 -0.26 0.78 25.04
C GLU A 191 0.87 0.31 24.13
N LEU A 192 0.56 -0.53 23.13
CA LEU A 192 1.57 -1.00 22.17
C LEU A 192 2.13 0.18 21.35
N TYR A 193 1.27 1.11 20.93
CA TYR A 193 1.69 2.31 20.21
C TYR A 193 2.42 3.34 21.09
N LYS A 194 2.25 3.30 22.42
CA LYS A 194 3.01 4.14 23.36
C LYS A 194 4.45 3.66 23.47
N GLU A 195 4.67 2.36 23.52
CA GLU A 195 5.99 1.74 23.80
C GLU A 195 6.75 1.31 22.55
N SER A 196 6.03 1.04 21.46
CA SER A 196 6.58 0.52 20.20
C SER A 196 6.15 1.34 19.00
N ARG A 197 6.83 1.13 17.87
CA ARG A 197 6.48 1.67 16.55
C ARG A 197 6.40 0.55 15.53
N ILE A 198 5.67 0.77 14.44
CA ILE A 198 5.65 -0.16 13.32
C ILE A 198 6.96 0.01 12.53
N ARG A 199 7.76 -1.06 12.46
CA ARG A 199 8.96 -1.14 11.62
C ARG A 199 8.60 -1.56 10.20
N ARG A 200 7.69 -2.52 10.06
CA ARG A 200 7.26 -3.08 8.78
C ARG A 200 5.77 -3.31 8.77
N PHE A 201 5.13 -2.96 7.65
CA PHE A 201 3.72 -3.17 7.40
C PHE A 201 3.52 -3.76 6.01
N GLU A 202 2.83 -4.89 5.88
CA GLU A 202 2.49 -5.50 4.60
C GLU A 202 0.97 -5.59 4.43
N MET A 203 0.51 -5.47 3.19
CA MET A 203 -0.85 -5.73 2.74
C MET A 203 -0.82 -6.68 1.53
N ALA A 204 -1.75 -7.61 1.52
CA ALA A 204 -2.10 -8.44 0.38
C ALA A 204 -3.61 -8.31 0.14
N TYR A 205 -3.99 -7.65 -0.95
CA TYR A 205 -5.38 -7.49 -1.35
C TYR A 205 -5.80 -8.71 -2.18
N VAL A 206 -6.95 -9.30 -1.84
CA VAL A 206 -7.41 -10.59 -2.39
C VAL A 206 -8.74 -10.42 -3.11
N ALA A 207 -9.71 -9.76 -2.48
CA ALA A 207 -11.03 -9.53 -3.01
C ALA A 207 -11.59 -8.18 -2.54
N GLU A 208 -12.58 -7.67 -3.26
CA GLU A 208 -13.24 -6.39 -2.97
C GLU A 208 -14.33 -6.58 -1.91
N SER A 209 -14.55 -5.56 -1.07
CA SER A 209 -15.72 -5.43 -0.19
C SER A 209 -16.54 -4.22 -0.59
N TYR A 210 -17.82 -4.23 -0.22
CA TYR A 210 -18.81 -3.22 -0.58
C TYR A 210 -19.43 -2.59 0.65
N TYR A 211 -20.21 -1.54 0.45
CA TYR A 211 -21.00 -0.93 1.51
C TYR A 211 -21.86 -1.98 2.24
N ASP A 212 -21.89 -1.88 3.57
CA ASP A 212 -22.62 -2.75 4.50
C ASP A 212 -22.09 -4.19 4.67
N ASP A 213 -21.10 -4.62 3.87
CA ASP A 213 -20.41 -5.90 4.12
C ASP A 213 -19.87 -5.92 5.56
N GLU A 214 -20.11 -7.02 6.27
CA GLU A 214 -19.49 -7.25 7.57
C GLU A 214 -18.05 -7.73 7.38
N LEU A 215 -17.09 -6.94 7.86
CA LEU A 215 -15.67 -7.28 7.89
C LEU A 215 -15.31 -7.86 9.26
N THR A 216 -14.91 -9.13 9.28
CA THR A 216 -14.41 -9.82 10.47
C THR A 216 -12.89 -9.96 10.40
N PHE A 217 -12.21 -9.61 11.50
CA PHE A 217 -10.75 -9.58 11.60
C PHE A 217 -10.25 -10.74 12.44
N TYR A 218 -9.26 -11.47 11.93
CA TYR A 218 -8.57 -12.55 12.62
C TYR A 218 -7.11 -12.17 12.76
N LYS A 219 -6.49 -12.42 13.91
CA LYS A 219 -5.14 -11.96 14.23
C LYS A 219 -4.35 -13.06 14.95
N ASP A 220 -3.16 -13.36 14.44
CA ASP A 220 -2.17 -14.23 15.06
C ASP A 220 -0.96 -13.41 15.53
N TYR A 221 -0.44 -13.72 16.73
CA TYR A 221 0.90 -13.28 17.13
C TYR A 221 1.90 -14.37 16.76
N VAL A 222 2.86 -14.05 15.90
CA VAL A 222 3.82 -15.03 15.37
C VAL A 222 5.21 -14.95 16.03
N GLY A 223 5.38 -14.05 17.01
CA GLY A 223 6.64 -13.83 17.74
C GLY A 223 7.36 -12.55 17.34
N ASP A 224 8.31 -12.11 18.17
CA ASP A 224 9.20 -10.96 17.91
C ASP A 224 8.47 -9.68 17.46
N GLY A 225 7.34 -9.36 18.09
CA GLY A 225 6.55 -8.17 17.76
C GLY A 225 5.79 -8.27 16.43
N THR A 226 5.75 -9.45 15.79
CA THR A 226 5.09 -9.67 14.51
C THR A 226 3.68 -10.22 14.68
N TYR A 227 2.75 -9.66 13.92
CA TYR A 227 1.35 -10.06 13.87
C TYR A 227 0.92 -10.27 12.42
N ASP A 228 0.23 -11.38 12.16
CA ASP A 228 -0.44 -11.64 10.88
C ASP A 228 -1.95 -11.44 11.09
N VAL A 229 -2.58 -10.71 10.16
CA VAL A 229 -4.02 -10.35 10.20
C VAL A 229 -4.68 -10.82 8.91
N GLU A 230 -5.90 -11.36 9.02
CA GLU A 230 -6.75 -11.73 7.89
C GLU A 230 -8.12 -11.08 8.08
N VAL A 231 -8.62 -10.44 7.03
CA VAL A 231 -9.95 -9.83 7.02
C VAL A 231 -10.84 -10.67 6.10
N ARG A 232 -12.00 -11.06 6.61
CA ARG A 232 -13.02 -11.78 5.85
C ARG A 232 -14.29 -10.94 5.75
N LYS A 233 -14.95 -10.95 4.60
CA LYS A 233 -16.30 -10.37 4.47
C LYS A 233 -17.37 -11.45 4.63
N ASN A 234 -18.48 -11.09 5.26
CA ASN A 234 -19.71 -11.88 5.40
C ASN A 234 -19.42 -13.33 5.85
N GLY A 235 -18.53 -13.45 6.83
CA GLY A 235 -18.10 -14.72 7.45
C GLY A 235 -16.80 -15.29 6.89
N ASN A 236 -16.75 -15.64 5.60
CA ASN A 236 -15.75 -16.61 5.10
C ASN A 236 -14.87 -16.14 3.94
N GLU A 237 -15.25 -15.10 3.19
CA GLU A 237 -14.47 -14.70 2.01
C GLU A 237 -13.32 -13.76 2.40
N VAL A 238 -12.08 -14.21 2.21
CA VAL A 238 -10.89 -13.40 2.52
C VAL A 238 -10.76 -12.24 1.54
N VAL A 239 -10.73 -11.02 2.07
CA VAL A 239 -10.64 -9.78 1.28
C VAL A 239 -9.24 -9.19 1.31
N CYS A 240 -8.56 -9.27 2.45
CA CYS A 240 -7.15 -8.92 2.54
C CYS A 240 -6.44 -9.66 3.68
N ARG A 241 -5.11 -9.65 3.62
CA ARG A 241 -4.23 -10.06 4.70
C ARG A 241 -3.20 -8.99 4.96
N SER A 242 -2.75 -8.87 6.20
CA SER A 242 -1.71 -7.92 6.59
C SER A 242 -0.69 -8.57 7.52
N LYS A 243 0.54 -8.07 7.48
CA LYS A 243 1.58 -8.36 8.45
C LYS A 243 2.03 -7.06 9.08
N VAL A 244 2.09 -7.01 10.40
CA VAL A 244 2.50 -5.83 11.16
C VAL A 244 3.65 -6.23 12.09
N ILE A 245 4.80 -5.59 11.94
CA ILE A 245 5.97 -5.82 12.79
C ILE A 245 6.22 -4.58 13.64
N PHE A 246 6.06 -4.73 14.95
CA PHE A 246 6.40 -3.71 15.93
C PHE A 246 7.84 -3.88 16.43
N VAL A 247 8.50 -2.76 16.70
CA VAL A 247 9.79 -2.69 17.39
C VAL A 247 9.71 -1.66 18.51
N GLY A 248 10.49 -1.84 19.58
CA GLY A 248 10.60 -0.85 20.65
C GLY A 248 11.06 0.51 20.11
N LYS A 249 10.58 1.59 20.74
CA LYS A 249 11.00 2.96 20.43
C LYS A 249 12.42 3.27 20.87
#